data_AF-K2P0F5-F1
#
_entry.id   AF-K2P0F5-F1
#
_cell.length_a   1.000
_cell.length_b   1.000
_cell.length_c   1.000
_cell.angle_alpha   90.00
_cell.angle_beta   90.00
_cell.angle_gamma   90.00
#
_symmetry.space_group_name_H-M   'P 1'
#
loop_
_entity.id
_entity.type
_entity.pdbx_description
1 polymer ?
#
loop_
_entity_poly.entity_id
_entity_poly.type
_entity_poly.pdbx_seq_one_letter_code
_entity_poly.pdbx_strand_id
1 'polypeptide(L)' 'MPPLFVIGSGGEPEIVNSRIYQNVLIVDRLFGAAELRLGSGNRQQTVRIVRVQPGQSAAATSGQSTATGGSSS' A
#
# COMPACT_ATOMS: atom_id res chain seq x y z
N MET A 1 8.89 14.88 -6.32
CA MET A 1 8.83 13.46 -5.92
C MET A 1 8.00 13.41 -4.65
N PRO A 2 6.89 12.66 -4.62
CA PRO A 2 5.96 12.64 -3.48
C PRO A 2 6.61 12.08 -2.20
N PRO A 3 6.19 12.55 -1.01
CA PRO A 3 6.69 12.00 0.24
C PRO A 3 6.23 10.55 0.43
N LEU A 4 7.17 9.71 0.89
CA LEU A 4 6.95 8.32 1.26
C LEU A 4 7.03 8.19 2.79
N PHE A 5 6.06 7.48 3.36
CA PHE A 5 6.02 7.13 4.77
C PHE A 5 6.05 5.61 4.90
N VAL A 6 6.92 5.06 5.73
CA VAL A 6 6.90 3.62 6.06
C VAL A 6 5.93 3.41 7.21
N ILE A 7 5.13 2.35 7.16
CA ILE A 7 4.26 2.00 8.30
C ILE A 7 5.11 1.22 9.31
N GLY A 8 5.34 1.82 10.47
CA GLY A 8 6.11 1.24 11.56
C GLY A 8 5.41 0.05 12.21
N SER A 9 6.10 -0.60 13.15
CA SER A 9 5.53 -1.73 13.92
C SER A 9 4.30 -1.35 14.74
N GLY A 10 4.20 -0.08 15.16
CA GLY A 10 3.04 0.49 15.84
C GLY A 10 1.89 0.90 14.91
N GLY A 11 2.02 0.72 13.59
CA GLY A 11 1.00 1.13 12.61
C GLY A 11 1.06 2.61 12.20
N GLU A 12 1.94 3.39 12.81
CA GLU A 12 2.07 4.82 12.52
C GLU A 12 2.96 5.09 11.28
N PRO A 13 2.67 6.14 10.49
CA PRO A 13 3.52 6.56 9.39
C PRO A 13 4.83 7.20 9.87
N GLU A 14 5.95 6.64 9.45
CA GLU A 14 7.30 7.10 9.78
C GLU A 14 8.00 7.69 8.54
N ILE A 15 8.62 8.86 8.70
CA ILE A 15 9.54 9.40 7.69
C ILE A 15 10.84 8.60 7.72
N VAL A 16 11.29 8.16 6.55
CA VAL A 16 12.56 7.45 6.38
C VAL A 16 13.54 8.30 5.58
N ASN A 17 14.84 8.05 5.78
CA ASN A 17 15.83 8.67 4.93
C ASN A 17 15.71 8.08 3.52
N SER A 18 15.78 8.96 2.53
CA SER A 18 15.57 8.57 1.15
C SER A 18 16.42 9.42 0.22
N ARG A 19 16.76 8.84 -0.92
CA ARG A 19 17.44 9.53 -2.01
C ARG A 19 16.80 9.18 -3.34
N ILE A 20 16.92 10.11 -4.29
CA ILE A 20 16.42 9.93 -5.65
C ILE A 20 17.62 9.64 -6.55
N TYR A 21 17.51 8.60 -7.37
CA TYR A 21 18.45 8.32 -8.44
C TYR A 21 17.65 8.17 -9.74
N GLN A 22 17.75 9.17 -10.63
CA GLN A 22 16.91 9.27 -11.83
C GLN A 22 15.41 9.22 -11.48
N ASN A 23 14.71 8.15 -11.88
CA ASN A 23 13.30 7.89 -11.60
C ASN A 23 13.08 6.87 -10.48
N VAL A 24 14.15 6.51 -9.75
CA VAL A 24 14.11 5.54 -8.65
C VAL A 24 14.17 6.28 -7.30
N LEU A 25 13.19 6.00 -6.45
CA LEU A 25 13.23 6.36 -5.03
C LEU A 25 13.90 5.22 -4.26
N ILE A 26 15.04 5.53 -3.62
CA ILE A 26 15.80 4.59 -2.80
C ILE A 26 15.58 4.96 -1.34
N VAL A 27 15.11 4.00 -0.56
CA VAL A 27 14.98 4.09 0.90
C VAL A 27 16.04 3.23 1.58
N ASP A 28 16.46 3.63 2.78
CA ASP A 28 17.50 2.95 3.55
C ASP A 28 16.99 1.78 4.41
N ARG A 29 15.66 1.63 4.55
CA ARG A 29 15.03 0.61 5.39
C ARG A 29 14.06 -0.27 4.61
N LEU A 30 14.06 -1.57 4.91
CA LEU A 30 13.02 -2.50 4.44
C LEU A 30 11.70 -2.27 5.20
N PHE A 31 10.56 -2.49 4.52
CA PHE A 31 9.23 -2.29 5.09
C PHE A 31 8.24 -3.37 4.63
N GLY A 32 7.24 -3.63 5.46
CA GLY A 32 6.09 -4.48 5.09
C GLY A 32 5.01 -3.69 4.34
N ALA A 33 4.77 -2.44 4.75
CA ALA A 33 3.86 -1.51 4.10
C ALA A 33 4.43 -0.08 4.13
N ALA A 34 4.06 0.72 3.14
CA ALA A 34 4.38 2.14 3.04
C ALA A 34 3.26 2.92 2.34
N GLU A 35 3.21 4.23 2.54
CA GLU A 35 2.28 5.16 1.91
C GLU A 35 3.05 6.20 1.10
N LEU A 36 2.70 6.34 -0.18
CA LEU A 36 3.17 7.41 -1.05
C LEU A 36 2.03 8.41 -1.22
N ARG A 37 2.21 9.65 -0.76
CA ARG A 37 1.17 10.67 -0.81
C ARG A 37 1.38 11.59 -2.00
N LEU A 38 0.46 11.56 -2.97
CA LEU A 38 0.50 12.33 -4.20
C LEU A 38 -0.37 13.59 -4.07
N GLY A 39 0.10 14.70 -4.62
CA GLY A 39 -0.65 15.96 -4.61
C GLY A 39 -0.69 16.66 -3.25
N SER A 40 -1.54 17.68 -3.17
CA SER A 40 -1.67 18.55 -1.99
C SER A 40 -3.13 19.00 -1.82
N GLY A 41 -3.50 19.39 -0.59
CA GLY A 41 -4.84 19.91 -0.30
C GLY A 41 -5.96 18.90 -0.52
N ASN A 42 -7.05 19.33 -1.14
CA ASN A 42 -8.27 18.54 -1.36
C ASN A 42 -8.15 17.42 -2.41
N ARG A 43 -7.02 17.31 -3.11
CA ARG A 43 -6.75 16.28 -4.11
C ARG A 43 -5.59 15.37 -3.72
N GLN A 44 -5.28 15.27 -2.42
CA GLN A 44 -4.27 14.33 -1.95
C GLN A 44 -4.73 12.89 -2.20
N GLN A 45 -3.91 12.11 -2.89
CA GLN A 45 -4.12 10.68 -3.09
C GLN A 45 -3.07 9.91 -2.31
N THR A 46 -3.49 8.92 -1.54
CA THR A 46 -2.57 8.03 -0.82
C THR A 46 -2.47 6.71 -1.55
N VAL A 47 -1.27 6.37 -2.02
CA VAL A 47 -0.95 5.08 -2.62
C VAL A 47 -0.32 4.20 -1.56
N ARG A 48 -0.93 3.04 -1.27
CA ARG A 48 -0.40 2.08 -0.31
C ARG A 48 0.43 1.00 -1.03
N ILE A 49 1.69 0.90 -0.66
CA ILE A 49 2.65 -0.07 -1.17
C ILE A 49 2.80 -1.17 -0.13
N VAL A 50 2.56 -2.42 -0.52
CA VAL A 50 2.69 -3.58 0.38
C VAL A 50 3.67 -4.58 -0.20
N ARG A 51 4.51 -5.16 0.66
CA ARG A 51 5.41 -6.24 0.26
C ARG A 51 4.59 -7.50 0.00
N VAL A 52 4.51 -7.90 -1.27
CA VAL A 52 3.94 -9.20 -1.65
C VAL A 52 5.03 -10.25 -1.68
N GLN A 53 4.77 -11.44 -1.13
CA GLN A 53 5.62 -12.60 -1.38
C GLN A 53 5.38 -13.09 -2.82
N PRO A 54 6.43 -13.53 -3.55
CA PRO A 54 6.24 -14.22 -4.82
C PRO A 54 5.47 -15.53 -4.56
N GLY A 55 4.14 -15.49 -4.72
CA GLY A 55 3.24 -16.64 -4.50
C GLY A 55 1.85 -16.33 -3.91
N GLN A 56 1.61 -15.15 -3.31
CA GLN A 56 0.36 -14.86 -2.57
C GLN A 56 -0.56 -13.80 -3.21
N SER A 57 -0.15 -13.17 -4.32
CA SER A 57 -0.90 -12.04 -4.90
C SER A 57 -2.24 -12.40 -5.55
N ALA A 58 -2.63 -13.68 -5.59
CA ALA A 58 -3.89 -14.15 -6.17
C ALA A 58 -5.01 -14.41 -5.13
N ALA A 59 -4.72 -14.44 -3.82
CA ALA A 59 -5.70 -14.89 -2.81
C ALA A 59 -6.53 -13.76 -2.16
N ALA A 60 -6.18 -12.50 -2.35
CA ALA A 60 -6.86 -11.38 -1.66
C ALA A 60 -8.11 -10.85 -2.38
N THR A 61 -8.44 -11.35 -3.58
CA THR A 61 -9.57 -10.85 -4.39
C THR A 61 -10.82 -11.75 -4.33
N SER A 62 -10.81 -12.89 -3.62
CA SER A 62 -11.92 -13.85 -3.61
C SER A 62 -12.85 -13.77 -2.38
N GLY A 63 -12.75 -12.71 -1.57
CA GLY A 63 -13.57 -12.54 -0.35
C GLY A 63 -14.90 -11.81 -0.52
N GLN A 64 -15.35 -11.48 -1.74
CA GLN A 64 -16.58 -10.68 -1.95
C GLN A 64 -17.73 -11.51 -2.54
N SER A 65 -18.58 -11.99 -1.62
CA SER A 65 -20.01 -12.33 -1.77
C SER A 65 -20.41 -13.54 -2.63
N THR A 66 -20.37 -14.74 -2.05
CA THR A 66 -21.37 -15.78 -2.34
C THR A 66 -22.58 -15.59 -1.42
N ALA A 67 -23.52 -14.73 -1.82
CA ALA A 67 -24.88 -14.80 -1.31
C ALA A 67 -25.61 -15.91 -2.09
N THR A 68 -25.55 -17.12 -1.54
CA THR A 68 -26.37 -18.25 -2.00
C THR A 68 -27.53 -18.41 -1.03
N GLY A 69 -28.74 -18.30 -1.57
CA GLY A 69 -30.02 -18.54 -0.90
C GLY A 69 -31.06 -17.66 -1.56
N GLY A 70 -31.94 -18.13 -2.42
CA GLY A 70 -32.40 -19.47 -2.74
C GLY A 70 -33.80 -19.25 -3.28
N SER A 71 -34.00 -19.44 -4.58
CA SER A 71 -35.32 -19.34 -5.21
C SER A 71 -36.15 -20.58 -4.87
N SER A 72 -37.39 -20.40 -4.40
CA SER A 72 -38.50 -21.30 -4.75
C SER A 72 -39.85 -20.81 -4.20
N SER A 73 -40.85 -20.89 -5.08
CA SER A 73 -42.34 -20.75 -4.95
C SER A 73 -42.93 -19.37 -4.71
#